data_AF-A0A524EDZ1-F1
#
_entry.id   AF-A0A524EDZ1-F1
#
_cell.length_a   1.000
_cell.length_b   1.000
_cell.length_c   1.000
_cell.angle_alpha   90.00
_cell.angle_beta   90.00
_cell.angle_gamma   90.00
#
_symmetry.space_group_name_H-M   'P 1'
#
loop_
_entity.id
_entity.type
_entity.pdbx_description
1 polymer ?
#
loop_
_entity_poly.entity_id
_entity_poly.type
_entity_poly.pdbx_seq_one_letter_code
_entity_poly.pdbx_strand_id
1 'polypeptide(L)'
;MSTVKFDLQDDLEELQARLYLDTRKRLSKKEILELVFRIGKENYDLIVREVQSGDIPLSDETIREILSLAEDLGPGSEDLSSSVDDIVYGGS
;
A
#
# COMPACT_ATOMS: atom_id res chain seq x y z
N MET A 1 3.62 -14.85 -10.95
CA MET A 1 2.81 -14.32 -9.82
C MET A 1 3.72 -14.19 -8.63
N SER A 2 3.90 -12.99 -8.08
CA SER A 2 4.72 -12.79 -6.88
C SER A 2 3.89 -13.13 -5.64
N THR A 3 4.36 -14.07 -4.83
CA THR A 3 3.71 -14.40 -3.55
C THR A 3 4.21 -13.40 -2.51
N VAL A 4 3.38 -12.40 -2.18
CA VAL A 4 3.67 -11.48 -1.08
C VAL A 4 3.68 -12.29 0.22
N LYS A 5 4.80 -12.28 0.94
CA LYS A 5 4.88 -12.88 2.28
C LYS A 5 4.13 -11.95 3.23
N PHE A 6 3.10 -12.50 3.86
CA PHE A 6 2.34 -11.80 4.89
C PHE A 6 2.87 -12.26 6.24
N ASP A 7 3.63 -11.40 6.90
CA ASP A 7 4.35 -11.75 8.13
C ASP A 7 3.46 -11.68 9.39
N LEU A 8 2.24 -11.14 9.27
CA LEU A 8 1.28 -10.96 10.38
C LEU A 8 0.27 -12.13 10.47
N GLN A 9 0.72 -13.38 10.23
CA GLN A 9 -0.20 -14.53 10.21
C GLN A 9 -0.92 -14.75 11.54
N ASP A 10 -0.20 -14.61 12.65
CA ASP A 10 -0.73 -14.80 14.00
C ASP A 10 -1.79 -13.73 14.31
N ASP A 11 -1.54 -12.46 13.96
CA ASP A 11 -2.50 -11.38 14.13
C ASP A 11 -3.77 -11.58 13.28
N LEU A 12 -3.62 -12.14 12.07
CA LEU A 12 -4.75 -12.44 11.20
C LEU A 12 -5.59 -13.60 11.75
N GLU A 13 -4.96 -14.60 12.37
CA GLU A 13 -5.67 -15.68 13.07
C GLU A 13 -6.42 -15.15 14.30
N GLU A 14 -5.80 -14.27 15.07
CA GLU A 14 -6.45 -13.62 16.20
C GLU A 14 -7.66 -12.78 15.73
N LEU A 15 -7.49 -11.96 14.68
CA LEU A 15 -8.56 -11.17 14.10
C LEU A 15 -9.71 -12.06 13.61
N GLN A 16 -9.40 -13.18 12.96
CA GLN A 16 -10.37 -14.16 12.51
C GLN A 16 -11.17 -14.75 13.69
N ALA A 17 -10.49 -15.11 14.78
CA ALA A 17 -11.15 -15.63 15.98
C ALA A 17 -12.05 -14.59 16.64
N ARG A 18 -11.59 -13.35 16.81
CA ARG A 18 -12.38 -12.23 17.35
C ARG A 18 -13.63 -11.96 16.52
N LEU A 19 -13.47 -11.85 15.19
CA LEU A 19 -14.60 -11.65 14.27
C LEU A 19 -15.61 -12.79 14.36
N TYR A 20 -15.17 -14.04 14.51
CA TYR A 20 -16.08 -15.16 14.71
C TYR A 20 -16.84 -15.07 16.03
N LEU A 21 -16.18 -14.72 17.13
CA LEU A 21 -16.83 -14.59 18.45
C LEU A 21 -17.89 -13.48 18.44
N ASP A 22 -17.57 -12.34 17.84
CA ASP A 22 -18.45 -11.17 17.83
C ASP A 22 -19.63 -11.32 16.87
N THR A 23 -19.39 -11.91 15.69
CA THR A 23 -20.40 -11.95 14.62
C THR A 23 -21.06 -13.31 14.42
N ARG A 24 -20.47 -14.38 15.00
CA ARG A 24 -20.81 -15.80 14.75
C ARG A 24 -20.69 -16.23 13.28
N LYS A 25 -20.01 -15.45 12.44
CA LYS A 25 -19.77 -15.76 11.03
C LYS A 25 -18.38 -16.35 10.85
N ARG A 26 -18.29 -17.47 10.14
CA ARG A 26 -17.00 -18.03 9.72
C ARG A 26 -16.54 -17.30 8.47
N LEU A 27 -15.45 -16.55 8.59
CA LEU A 27 -14.77 -15.89 7.48
C LEU A 27 -13.42 -16.58 7.26
N SER A 28 -13.03 -16.78 6.01
CA SER A 28 -11.68 -17.21 5.65
C SER A 28 -10.68 -16.05 5.80
N LYS A 29 -9.39 -16.38 5.95
CA LYS A 29 -8.29 -15.39 5.98
C LYS A 29 -8.34 -14.45 4.76
N LYS A 30 -8.64 -14.99 3.57
CA LYS A 30 -8.81 -14.22 2.34
C LYS A 30 -9.95 -13.21 2.45
N GLU A 31 -11.13 -13.63 2.90
CA GLU A 31 -12.29 -12.73 3.05
C GLU A 31 -12.02 -11.60 4.05
N ILE A 32 -11.30 -11.91 5.14
CA ILE A 32 -10.90 -10.91 6.12
C ILE A 32 -9.94 -9.90 5.49
N LEU A 33 -8.92 -10.35 4.74
CA LEU A 33 -7.99 -9.46 4.05
C LEU A 33 -8.69 -8.58 3.00
N GLU A 34 -9.62 -9.14 2.23
CA GLU A 34 -10.42 -8.37 1.27
C GLU A 34 -11.31 -7.33 1.95
N LEU A 35 -11.87 -7.66 3.12
CA LEU A 35 -12.65 -6.73 3.94
C LEU A 35 -11.78 -5.58 4.46
N VAL A 36 -10.66 -5.91 5.09
CA VAL A 36 -9.71 -4.93 5.64
C VAL A 36 -9.17 -4.03 4.53
N PHE A 37 -8.83 -4.60 3.37
CA PHE A 37 -8.38 -3.82 2.21
C PHE A 37 -9.45 -2.84 1.72
N ARG A 38 -10.71 -3.29 1.63
CA ARG A 38 -11.82 -2.41 1.20
C ARG A 38 -12.04 -1.26 2.18
N ILE A 39 -12.04 -1.55 3.49
CA ILE A 39 -12.16 -0.54 4.54
C ILE A 39 -10.97 0.42 4.49
N GLY A 40 -9.75 -0.10 4.36
CA GLY A 40 -8.54 0.70 4.24
C GLY A 40 -8.56 1.61 3.02
N LYS A 41 -9.06 1.13 1.87
CA LYS A 41 -9.22 1.94 0.65
C LYS A 41 -10.16 3.13 0.86
N GLU A 42 -11.24 2.95 1.63
CA GLU A 42 -12.15 4.05 1.98
C GLU A 42 -11.53 5.04 2.98
N ASN A 43 -10.53 4.60 3.74
CA ASN A 43 -9.81 5.38 4.75
C ASN A 43 -8.35 5.61 4.33
N TYR A 44 -8.13 5.93 3.06
CA TYR A 44 -6.79 6.07 2.48
C TYR A 44 -5.92 7.07 3.24
N ASP A 45 -6.49 8.16 3.76
CA ASP A 45 -5.76 9.16 4.55
C ASP A 45 -5.09 8.58 5.81
N LEU A 46 -5.70 7.56 6.44
CA LEU A 46 -5.09 6.88 7.59
C LEU A 46 -3.89 6.04 7.14
N ILE A 47 -3.97 5.40 5.98
CA ILE A 47 -2.84 4.67 5.39
C ILE A 47 -1.70 5.64 5.09
N VAL A 48 -2.02 6.79 4.49
CA VAL A 48 -1.04 7.86 4.20
C VAL A 48 -0.36 8.32 5.48
N ARG A 49 -1.11 8.56 6.56
CA ARG A 49 -0.53 8.96 7.86
C ARG A 49 0.37 7.89 8.47
N GLU A 50 -0.03 6.63 8.43
CA GLU A 50 0.81 5.53 8.95
C GLU A 50 2.10 5.37 8.15
N VAL A 51 2.06 5.54 6.82
CA VAL A 51 3.26 5.55 5.97
C VAL A 51 4.14 6.78 6.23
N GLN A 52 3.54 7.97 6.36
CA GLN A 52 4.24 9.22 6.67
C GLN A 52 4.74 9.32 8.11
N SER A 53 4.24 8.48 9.02
CA SER A 53 4.77 8.43 10.40
C SER A 53 6.22 7.91 10.45
N GLY A 54 6.80 7.53 9.30
CA GLY A 54 8.23 7.27 9.10
C GLY A 54 8.99 8.27 8.21
N ASP A 55 8.34 9.12 7.40
CA ASP A 55 9.01 10.00 6.40
C ASP A 55 8.20 11.26 6.01
N ILE A 56 8.90 12.28 5.50
CA ILE A 56 8.34 13.60 5.11
C ILE A 56 7.37 13.46 3.93
N PRO A 57 6.14 14.01 3.99
CA PRO A 57 5.19 13.97 2.89
C PRO A 57 5.73 14.64 1.61
N LEU A 58 5.63 13.93 0.47
CA LEU A 58 5.80 14.53 -0.86
C LEU A 58 4.63 15.50 -1.13
N SER A 59 4.93 16.63 -1.78
CA SER A 59 3.91 17.61 -2.12
C SER A 59 2.96 17.11 -3.22
N ASP A 60 1.71 17.58 -3.23
CA ASP A 60 0.73 17.24 -4.27
C ASP A 60 1.17 17.64 -5.68
N GLU A 61 2.10 18.60 -5.79
CA GLU A 61 2.72 19.01 -7.06
C GLU A 61 3.70 17.93 -7.52
N THR A 62 4.55 17.44 -6.62
CA THR A 62 5.51 16.35 -6.88
C THR A 62 4.80 15.05 -7.23
N ILE A 63 3.71 14.71 -6.54
CA ILE A 63 2.91 13.51 -6.83
C ILE A 63 2.33 13.59 -8.24
N ARG A 64 1.79 14.75 -8.64
CA ARG A 64 1.25 14.97 -10.00
C ARG A 64 2.32 14.88 -11.07
N GLU A 65 3.50 15.41 -10.80
CA GLU A 65 4.65 15.33 -11.71
C GLU A 65 5.09 13.88 -11.92
N ILE A 66 5.25 13.10 -10.84
CA ILE A 66 5.61 11.67 -10.92
C ILE A 66 4.54 10.86 -11.68
N LEU A 67 3.26 11.11 -11.40
CA LEU A 67 2.17 10.41 -12.10
C LEU A 67 2.13 10.77 -13.59
N SER A 68 2.46 12.02 -13.95
CA SER A 68 2.54 12.45 -15.35
C SER A 68 3.73 11.81 -16.08
N LEU A 69 4.85 11.59 -15.39
CA LEU A 69 6.01 10.87 -15.92
C LEU A 69 5.71 9.37 -16.10
N ALA A 70 4.88 8.79 -15.22
CA ALA A 70 4.46 7.39 -15.31
C ALA A 70 3.46 7.14 -16.45
N GLU A 71 2.64 8.12 -16.84
CA GLU A 71 1.75 8.02 -18.01
C GLU A 71 2.52 8.05 -19.34
N ASP A 72 3.72 8.62 -19.37
CA ASP A 72 4.58 8.73 -20.57
C ASP A 72 5.52 7.51 -20.77
N LEU A 73 5.31 6.44 -19.99
CA LEU A 73 6.07 5.18 -20.06
C LEU A 73 5.72 4.35 -21.31
N GLY A 74 6.05 4.87 -22.49
CA GLY A 74 6.26 4.09 -23.70
C GLY A 74 7.61 3.33 -23.66
N PRO A 75 7.80 2.28 -24.47
CA PRO A 75 9.01 1.45 -24.43
C PRO A 75 10.26 2.25 -24.86
N GLY A 76 11.10 2.60 -23.87
CA GLY A 76 12.37 3.32 -24.06
C GLY A 76 12.87 4.14 -22.86
N SER A 77 12.27 4.02 -21.68
CA SER A 77 12.45 4.95 -20.56
C SER A 77 13.48 4.51 -19.50
N GLU A 78 14.65 4.00 -19.91
CA GLU A 78 15.71 3.62 -18.95
C GLU A 78 16.28 4.85 -18.21
N ASP A 79 16.39 6.01 -18.86
CA ASP A 79 16.93 7.24 -18.27
C ASP A 79 15.99 7.93 -17.25
N LEU A 80 14.68 7.71 -17.39
CA LEU A 80 13.66 8.35 -16.53
C LEU A 80 13.40 7.57 -15.24
N SER A 81 13.64 6.25 -15.23
CA SER A 81 13.55 5.42 -14.02
C SER A 81 14.56 5.89 -12.97
N SER A 82 15.78 6.23 -13.38
CA SER A 82 16.81 6.77 -12.48
C SER A 82 16.42 8.13 -11.89
N SER A 83 15.73 8.95 -12.68
CA SER A 83 15.25 10.27 -12.22
C SER A 83 14.14 10.14 -11.17
N VAL A 84 13.27 9.14 -11.30
CA VAL A 84 12.23 8.86 -10.30
C VAL A 84 12.83 8.31 -9.02
N ASP A 85 13.82 7.41 -9.11
CA ASP A 85 14.50 6.87 -7.94
C ASP A 85 15.24 7.96 -7.14
N ASP A 86 15.90 8.91 -7.81
CA ASP A 86 16.60 10.03 -7.16
C ASP A 86 15.64 10.98 -6.41
N ILE A 87 14.44 11.21 -6.96
CA ILE A 87 13.41 12.06 -6.35
C ILE A 87 12.73 11.37 -5.16
N VAL A 88 12.45 10.07 -5.29
CA VAL A 88 11.69 9.31 -4.28
C VAL A 88 12.56 8.87 -3.11
N TYR A 89 13.82 8.50 -3.36
CA TYR A 89 14.70 7.93 -2.33
C TYR A 89 15.86 8.84 -1.92
N GLY A 90 16.08 9.97 -2.60
CA GLY A 90 17.21 10.86 -2.37
C GLY A 90 18.52 10.18 -2.74
N GLY A 91 18.99 10.43 -3.97
CA GLY A 91 20.23 9.88 -4.50
C GLY A 91 21.42 10.01 -3.53
N SER A 92 22.27 8.97 -3.49
CA SER A 92 23.52 8.94 -2.70
C SER A 92 24.54 9.97 -3.18
#